data_AF-A0A0B6YMV9-F1
#
_entry.id   AF-A0A0B6YMV9-F1
#
_cell.length_a   1.000
_cell.length_b   1.000
_cell.length_c   1.000
_cell.angle_alpha   90.00
_cell.angle_beta   90.00
_cell.angle_gamma   90.00
#
_symmetry.space_group_name_H-M   'P 1'
#
loop_
_entity.id
_entity.type
_entity.pdbx_description
1 polymer ?
#
loop_
_entity_poly.entity_id
_entity_poly.type
_entity_poly.pdbx_seq_one_letter_code
_entity_poly.pdbx_strand_id
1 'polypeptide(L)'
;MKSVQDEGLAHIYNNCPLLEELDVGWCIDLKTESECFLNLARKCNNLKKLFLTANRTVRNSDLIALANNCPLLEQLDILGTREVTKEA
;
A
#
# COMPACT_ATOMS: atom_id res chain seq x y z
N MET A 1 9.54 -12.18 14.78
CA MET A 1 10.26 -11.89 13.52
C MET A 1 9.44 -10.88 12.74
N LYS A 2 9.93 -9.64 12.64
CA LYS A 2 9.41 -8.65 11.68
C LYS A 2 9.74 -9.17 10.28
N SER A 3 8.80 -9.07 9.35
CA SER A 3 9.05 -9.48 7.97
C SER A 3 10.03 -8.49 7.37
N VAL A 4 11.05 -8.97 6.66
CA VAL A 4 11.99 -8.12 5.90
C VAL A 4 11.25 -7.17 4.93
N GLN A 5 10.00 -7.53 4.56
CA GLN A 5 9.15 -6.77 3.66
C GLN A 5 8.55 -5.50 4.33
N ASP A 6 8.27 -5.53 5.63
CA ASP A 6 7.71 -4.38 6.35
C ASP A 6 8.76 -3.28 6.51
N GLU A 7 10.00 -3.68 6.79
CA GLU A 7 11.15 -2.78 6.84
C GLU A 7 11.44 -2.16 5.47
N GLY A 8 11.26 -2.93 4.39
CA GLY A 8 11.41 -2.44 3.03
C GLY A 8 10.41 -1.33 2.69
N LEU A 9 9.12 -1.56 2.93
CA LEU A 9 8.09 -0.55 2.68
C LEU A 9 8.29 0.69 3.58
N ALA A 10 8.69 0.48 4.84
CA ALA A 10 9.05 1.57 5.74
C ALA A 10 10.23 2.39 5.26
N HIS A 11 11.25 1.74 4.71
CA HIS A 11 12.39 2.43 4.14
C HIS A 11 11.97 3.27 2.93
N ILE A 12 11.07 2.77 2.08
CA ILE A 12 10.54 3.50 0.92
C ILE A 12 9.81 4.76 1.37
N TYR A 13 8.78 4.66 2.21
CA TYR A 13 7.99 5.84 2.57
C TYR A 13 8.76 6.85 3.44
N ASN A 14 9.88 6.46 4.05
CA ASN A 14 10.73 7.37 4.81
C ASN A 14 11.77 8.10 3.95
N ASN A 15 12.19 7.52 2.82
CA ASN A 15 13.31 8.04 2.03
C ASN A 15 12.94 8.45 0.60
N CYS A 16 11.71 8.14 0.14
CA CYS A 16 11.26 8.42 -1.22
C CYS A 16 10.01 9.34 -1.25
N PRO A 17 10.11 10.61 -0.83
CA PRO A 17 8.95 11.52 -0.80
C PRO A 17 8.39 11.89 -2.18
N LEU A 18 9.21 11.72 -3.24
CA LEU A 18 8.85 11.99 -4.63
C LEU A 18 8.37 10.74 -5.38
N LEU A 19 8.07 9.64 -4.68
CA LEU A 19 7.63 8.39 -5.29
C LEU A 19 6.31 8.59 -6.04
N GLU A 20 6.31 8.28 -7.34
CA GLU A 20 5.11 8.35 -8.19
C GLU A 20 4.51 6.97 -8.48
N GLU A 21 5.32 5.93 -8.53
CA GLU A 21 4.87 4.57 -8.85
C GLU A 21 5.50 3.57 -7.89
N LEU A 22 4.68 2.65 -7.36
CA LEU A 22 5.12 1.58 -6.49
C LEU A 22 4.43 0.27 -6.86
N ASP A 23 5.22 -0.77 -7.10
CA ASP A 23 4.74 -2.13 -7.26
C ASP A 23 5.21 -2.98 -6.08
N VAL A 24 4.24 -3.48 -5.32
CA VAL A 24 4.43 -4.48 -4.26
C VAL A 24 3.49 -5.67 -4.45
N GLY A 25 3.13 -5.94 -5.70
CA GLY A 25 2.42 -7.14 -6.09
C GLY A 25 3.19 -8.39 -5.70
N TRP A 26 2.47 -9.45 -5.35
CA TRP A 26 3.02 -10.74 -4.94
C TRP A 26 3.85 -10.74 -3.64
N CYS A 27 3.94 -9.60 -2.95
CA CYS A 27 4.48 -9.53 -1.58
C CYS A 27 3.44 -10.05 -0.58
N ILE A 28 3.32 -11.38 -0.47
CA ILE A 28 2.26 -12.07 0.29
C ILE A 28 2.33 -11.88 1.82
N ASP A 29 3.50 -11.50 2.34
CA ASP A 29 3.80 -11.38 3.78
C ASP A 29 4.10 -9.93 4.18
N LEU A 30 3.53 -8.96 3.46
CA LEU A 30 3.45 -7.57 3.92
C LEU A 30 2.58 -7.57 5.18
N LYS A 31 3.20 -7.69 6.36
CA LYS A 31 2.45 -7.58 7.59
C LYS A 31 2.09 -6.12 7.72
N THR A 32 0.82 -5.84 7.49
CA THR A 32 0.18 -4.61 7.91
C THR A 32 0.11 -4.62 9.44
N GLU A 33 1.25 -4.59 10.14
CA GLU A 33 1.27 -3.97 11.45
C GLU A 33 0.74 -2.57 11.19
N SER A 34 -0.45 -2.34 11.75
CA SER A 34 -1.40 -1.28 11.44
C SER A 34 -0.72 0.02 11.02
N GLU A 35 -1.18 0.58 9.89
CA GLU A 35 -0.80 1.89 9.33
C GLU A 35 0.34 1.94 8.28
N CYS A 36 0.88 0.83 7.79
CA CYS A 36 1.90 0.88 6.71
C CYS A 36 1.43 1.66 5.47
N PHE A 37 0.23 1.35 4.95
CA PHE A 37 -0.33 2.06 3.79
C PHE A 37 -0.77 3.50 4.12
N LEU A 38 -1.17 3.77 5.37
CA LEU A 38 -1.43 5.12 5.83
C LEU A 38 -0.15 5.97 5.83
N ASN A 39 0.97 5.40 6.31
CA ASN A 39 2.27 6.07 6.31
C ASN A 39 2.81 6.27 4.89
N LEU A 40 2.67 5.27 4.02
CA LEU A 40 2.96 5.41 2.60
C LEU A 40 2.16 6.58 2.01
N ALA A 41 0.84 6.61 2.22
CA ALA A 41 -0.02 7.62 1.64
C ALA A 41 0.24 9.04 2.17
N ARG A 42 0.66 9.18 3.43
CA ARG A 42 0.96 10.48 4.05
C ARG A 42 2.35 11.05 3.71
N LYS A 43 3.29 10.18 3.34
CA LYS A 43 4.68 10.57 3.09
C LYS A 43 5.04 10.59 1.61
N CYS A 44 4.32 9.83 0.79
CA CYS A 44 4.48 9.76 -0.66
C CYS A 44 3.26 10.37 -1.35
N ASN A 45 3.00 11.66 -1.13
CA ASN A 45 1.80 12.35 -1.64
C ASN A 45 1.78 12.49 -3.16
N ASN A 46 2.90 12.22 -3.83
CA ASN A 46 3.05 12.22 -5.28
C ASN A 46 2.68 10.89 -5.94
N LEU A 47 2.23 9.90 -5.16
CA LEU A 47 1.92 8.56 -5.66
C LEU A 47 0.75 8.60 -6.65
N LYS A 48 1.02 8.18 -7.88
CA LYS A 48 0.09 8.08 -9.01
C LYS A 48 -0.31 6.65 -9.31
N LYS A 49 0.58 5.68 -9.13
CA LYS A 49 0.30 4.26 -9.43
C LYS A 49 0.72 3.34 -8.29
N LEU A 50 -0.19 2.46 -7.90
CA LEU A 50 0.07 1.46 -6.88
C LEU A 50 -0.45 0.08 -7.31
N PHE A 51 0.44 -0.90 -7.31
CA PHE A 51 0.11 -2.28 -7.66
C PHE A 51 0.21 -3.19 -6.44
N LEU A 52 -0.93 -3.81 -6.08
CA LEU A 52 -1.11 -4.67 -4.90
C LEU A 52 -1.55 -6.08 -5.30
N THR A 53 -1.31 -6.49 -6.56
CA THR A 53 -1.75 -7.78 -7.09
C THR A 53 -1.37 -8.94 -6.16
N ALA A 54 -2.30 -9.86 -5.91
CA ALA A 54 -2.12 -11.05 -5.09
C ALA A 54 -1.63 -10.80 -3.64
N ASN A 55 -1.80 -9.59 -3.09
CA ASN A 55 -1.56 -9.32 -1.67
C ASN A 55 -2.60 -10.03 -0.79
N ARG A 56 -2.17 -10.61 0.32
CA ARG A 56 -3.05 -11.36 1.24
C ARG A 56 -3.40 -10.61 2.52
N THR A 57 -2.88 -9.41 2.69
CA THR A 57 -2.96 -8.66 3.95
C THR A 57 -3.60 -7.28 3.79
N VAL A 58 -3.63 -6.73 2.58
CA VAL A 58 -4.29 -5.46 2.24
C VAL A 58 -5.79 -5.56 2.48
N ARG A 59 -6.35 -4.65 3.31
CA ARG A 59 -7.77 -4.60 3.68
C ARG A 59 -8.45 -3.34 3.14
N ASN A 60 -9.78 -3.28 3.22
CA ASN A 60 -10.56 -2.08 2.86
C ASN A 60 -10.07 -0.81 3.58
N SER A 61 -9.67 -0.91 4.85
CA SER A 61 -9.12 0.23 5.60
C SER A 61 -7.85 0.82 4.98
N ASP A 62 -7.00 -0.03 4.38
CA ASP A 62 -5.79 0.43 3.69
C ASP A 62 -6.16 1.17 2.41
N LEU A 63 -7.15 0.67 1.67
CA LEU A 63 -7.65 1.34 0.46
C LEU A 63 -8.30 2.69 0.77
N ILE A 64 -9.06 2.78 1.87
CA ILE A 64 -9.65 4.04 2.34
C ILE A 64 -8.54 5.03 2.75
N ALA A 65 -7.49 4.56 3.44
CA ALA A 65 -6.35 5.40 3.79
C ALA A 65 -5.64 5.96 2.54
N LEU A 66 -5.41 5.11 1.53
CA LEU A 66 -4.84 5.53 0.25
C LEU A 66 -5.74 6.55 -0.46
N ALA A 67 -7.05 6.28 -0.57
CA ALA A 67 -8.00 7.17 -1.22
C ALA A 67 -8.08 8.56 -0.56
N ASN A 68 -7.96 8.62 0.77
CA ASN A 68 -8.03 9.87 1.52
C ASN A 68 -6.72 10.68 1.53
N ASN A 69 -5.57 10.05 1.29
CA ASN A 69 -4.26 10.70 1.46
C ASN A 69 -3.41 10.76 0.17
N CYS A 70 -3.77 10.04 -0.89
CA CYS A 70 -3.10 10.09 -2.20
C CYS A 70 -3.98 10.81 -3.25
N PRO A 71 -4.02 12.16 -3.27
CA PRO A 71 -4.90 12.91 -4.18
C PRO A 71 -4.51 12.79 -5.66
N LEU A 72 -3.30 12.33 -5.96
CA LEU A 72 -2.80 12.15 -7.32
C LEU A 72 -2.89 10.70 -7.81
N LEU A 73 -3.53 9.80 -7.06
CA LEU A 73 -3.62 8.39 -7.44
C LEU A 73 -4.49 8.22 -8.69
N GLU A 74 -3.86 7.78 -9.78
CA GLU A 74 -4.47 7.56 -11.10
C GLU A 74 -4.75 6.09 -11.36
N GLN A 75 -3.96 5.18 -10.78
CA GLN A 75 -4.07 3.74 -10.99
C GLN A 75 -3.86 2.95 -9.69
N LEU A 76 -4.79 2.04 -9.41
CA LEU A 76 -4.73 1.13 -8.28
C LEU A 76 -5.10 -0.30 -8.74
N ASP A 77 -4.14 -1.23 -8.67
CA ASP A 77 -4.38 -2.64 -8.98
C ASP A 77 -4.53 -3.45 -7.68
N ILE A 78 -5.70 -4.05 -7.50
CA ILE A 78 -6.06 -4.91 -6.36
C ILE A 78 -6.44 -6.33 -6.79
N LEU A 79 -6.04 -6.78 -7.99
CA LEU A 79 -6.39 -8.10 -8.47
C LEU A 79 -5.88 -9.19 -7.52
N GLY A 80 -6.78 -10.07 -7.07
CA GLY A 80 -6.41 -11.19 -6.21
C GLY A 80 -6.10 -10.80 -4.76
N THR A 81 -6.46 -9.59 -4.32
CA THR A 81 -6.45 -9.23 -2.90
C THR A 81 -7.62 -9.92 -2.18
N ARG A 82 -7.32 -10.75 -1.18
CA ARG A 82 -8.33 -11.61 -0.54
C ARG A 82 -9.12 -10.92 0.57
N GLU A 83 -8.47 -9.99 1.26
CA GLU A 83 -9.04 -9.27 2.42
C GLU A 83 -9.73 -7.96 2.00
N VAL A 84 -9.69 -7.61 0.71
CA VAL A 84 -10.52 -6.54 0.14
C VAL A 84 -11.85 -7.15 -0.24
N THR A 85 -12.88 -6.81 0.52
CA THR A 85 -14.22 -7.36 0.33
C THR A 85 -15.17 -6.30 -0.18
N LYS A 86 -16.21 -6.74 -0.90
CA LYS A 86 -17.37 -5.88 -1.12
C LYS A 86 -17.98 -5.58 0.25
N GLU A 87 -18.18 -4.30 0.55
CA GLU A 87 -19.01 -3.91 1.70
C GLU A 87 -20.40 -4.53 1.51
N ALA A 88 -21.00 -5.03 2.60
CA ALA A 88 -22.34 -5.59 2.60
C ALA A 88 -23.41 -4.50 2.55
#